data_AF-A0A0Q9RSX9-F1
#
_entry.id   AF-A0A0Q9RSX9-F1
#
_cell.length_a   1.000
_cell.length_b   1.000
_cell.length_c   1.000
_cell.angle_alpha   90.00
_cell.angle_beta   90.00
_cell.angle_gamma   90.00
#
_symmetry.space_group_name_H-M   'P 1'
#
loop_
_entity.id
_entity.type
_entity.pdbx_description
1 polymer ?
#
loop_
_entity_poly.entity_id
_entity_poly.type
_entity_poly.pdbx_seq_one_letter_code
_entity_poly.pdbx_strand_id
1 'polypeptide(L)'
;MAVSNTSKNKEAAYKFLKFILVDNKEVYKSYLKADGLLSSTKDPVTYPMGPVQTQFVNNLKGLKLVDEITKLPGENALPTGMEDFTQKSLQLILAGKPIAGELDTWDDEYKKLAAANTDK
;
A
#
# COMPACT_ATOMS: atom_id res chain seq x y z
N MET A 1 4.79 4.53 8.59
CA MET A 1 5.12 5.72 9.42
C MET A 1 6.29 6.45 8.77
N ALA A 2 6.33 7.78 8.80
CA ALA A 2 7.40 8.59 8.20
C ALA A 2 7.82 9.73 9.13
N VAL A 3 9.06 10.23 8.99
CA VAL A 3 9.57 11.39 9.71
C VAL A 3 9.71 12.56 8.74
N SER A 4 9.12 13.72 9.08
CA SER A 4 9.24 14.92 8.26
C SER A 4 10.71 15.33 8.09
N ASN A 5 11.10 15.67 6.87
CA ASN A 5 12.44 16.16 6.57
C ASN A 5 12.72 17.54 7.20
N THR A 6 11.72 18.26 7.69
CA THR A 6 11.89 19.55 8.38
C THR A 6 11.78 19.43 9.91
N SER A 7 11.62 18.21 10.43
CA SER A 7 11.55 18.00 11.88
C SER A 7 12.84 18.43 12.58
N LYS A 8 12.71 19.16 13.68
CA LYS A 8 13.83 19.52 14.56
C LYS A 8 14.26 18.36 15.47
N ASN A 9 13.47 17.29 15.56
CA ASN A 9 13.67 16.16 16.47
C ASN A 9 13.83 14.82 15.71
N LYS A 10 14.43 14.83 14.52
CA LYS A 10 14.50 13.64 13.64
C LYS A 10 15.07 12.42 14.32
N GLU A 11 16.19 12.55 15.02
CA GLU A 11 16.86 11.42 15.67
C GLU A 11 15.97 10.76 16.72
N ALA A 12 15.32 11.56 17.56
CA ALA A 12 14.38 11.05 18.56
C ALA A 12 13.17 10.36 17.91
N ALA A 13 12.63 10.94 16.82
CA ALA A 13 11.55 10.34 16.06
C ALA A 13 11.95 8.98 15.45
N TYR A 14 13.13 8.87 14.85
CA TYR A 14 13.63 7.60 14.32
C TYR A 14 13.87 6.56 15.41
N LYS A 15 14.43 6.95 16.56
CA LYS A 15 14.57 6.04 17.72
C LYS A 15 13.23 5.50 18.17
N PHE A 16 12.21 6.37 18.26
CA PHE A 16 10.85 5.97 18.61
C PHE A 16 10.24 5.01 17.59
N LEU A 17 10.36 5.31 16.29
CA LEU A 17 9.87 4.42 15.22
C LEU A 17 10.54 3.05 15.25
N LYS A 18 11.87 3.02 15.43
CA LYS A 18 12.63 1.77 15.54
C LYS A 18 12.21 0.97 16.76
N PHE A 19 11.98 1.63 17.90
CA PHE A 19 11.49 0.97 19.10
C PHE A 19 10.14 0.29 18.87
N ILE A 20 9.17 1.02 18.29
CA ILE A 20 7.82 0.49 18.05
C ILE A 20 7.83 -0.64 17.01
N LEU A 21 8.53 -0.46 15.89
CA LEU A 21 8.38 -1.34 14.72
C LEU A 21 9.37 -2.50 14.68
N VAL A 22 10.52 -2.37 15.33
CA VAL A 22 11.66 -3.31 15.16
C VAL A 22 12.11 -3.87 16.49
N ASP A 23 12.50 -3.00 17.43
CA ASP A 23 13.20 -3.42 18.64
C ASP A 23 12.25 -4.04 19.69
N ASN A 24 10.95 -3.70 19.65
CA ASN A 24 9.96 -4.22 20.59
C ASN A 24 8.77 -4.88 19.88
N LYS A 25 8.90 -6.18 19.64
CA LYS A 25 7.87 -6.98 18.96
C LYS A 25 6.53 -7.03 19.71
N GLU A 26 6.51 -6.96 21.04
CA GLU A 26 5.25 -7.01 21.79
C GLU A 26 4.46 -5.71 21.67
N VAL A 27 5.14 -4.56 21.61
CA VAL A 27 4.47 -3.27 21.32
C VAL A 27 3.86 -3.31 19.92
N TYR A 28 4.63 -3.73 18.91
CA TYR A 28 4.12 -3.86 17.55
C TYR A 28 2.94 -4.84 17.47
N LYS A 29 3.06 -6.01 18.11
CA LYS A 29 2.01 -7.03 18.18
C LYS A 29 0.74 -6.51 18.85
N SER A 30 0.87 -5.73 19.92
CA SER A 30 -0.28 -5.13 20.61
C SER A 30 -1.05 -4.18 19.68
N TYR A 31 -0.32 -3.39 18.89
CA TYR A 31 -0.89 -2.51 17.87
C TYR A 31 -1.59 -3.30 16.76
N LEU A 32 -0.92 -4.32 16.20
CA LEU A 32 -1.52 -5.18 15.18
C LEU A 32 -2.80 -5.87 15.68
N LYS A 33 -2.79 -6.36 16.92
CA LYS A 33 -3.94 -7.04 17.53
C LYS A 33 -5.11 -6.10 17.78
N ALA A 34 -4.85 -4.88 18.25
CA ALA A 34 -5.89 -3.90 18.54
C ALA A 34 -6.68 -3.51 17.29
N ASP A 35 -5.98 -3.30 16.17
CA ASP A 35 -6.58 -2.85 14.91
C ASP A 35 -6.93 -4.02 13.96
N GLY A 36 -6.63 -5.26 14.35
CA GLY A 36 -6.88 -6.43 13.52
C GLY A 36 -6.06 -6.46 12.23
N LEU A 37 -4.83 -5.94 12.27
CA LEU A 37 -3.95 -5.76 11.12
C LEU A 37 -3.03 -6.97 10.89
N LEU A 38 -2.48 -7.05 9.68
CA LEU A 38 -1.41 -7.97 9.33
C LEU A 38 -0.05 -7.28 9.44
N SER A 39 0.98 -8.06 9.75
CA SER A 39 2.34 -7.55 9.86
C SER A 39 2.92 -7.19 8.48
N SER A 40 3.57 -6.03 8.40
CA SER A 40 4.28 -5.54 7.21
C SER A 40 5.80 -5.59 7.36
N THR A 41 6.30 -6.23 8.43
CA THR A 41 7.74 -6.39 8.67
C THR A 41 8.28 -7.61 7.94
N LYS A 42 9.57 -7.57 7.57
CA LYS A 42 10.26 -8.68 6.88
C LYS A 42 10.16 -10.00 7.65
N ASP A 43 10.32 -9.94 8.97
CA ASP A 43 10.03 -11.04 9.88
C ASP A 43 8.60 -10.84 10.42
N PRO A 44 7.61 -11.63 9.98
CA PRO A 44 6.22 -11.36 10.32
C PRO A 44 5.95 -11.56 11.81
N VAL A 45 5.32 -10.56 12.43
CA VAL A 45 4.79 -10.67 13.79
C VAL A 45 3.35 -11.19 13.72
N THR A 46 3.09 -12.29 14.41
CA THR A 46 1.78 -12.96 14.41
C THR A 46 1.12 -12.91 15.79
N TYR A 47 -0.21 -13.03 15.80
CA TYR A 47 -1.03 -13.11 17.00
C TYR A 47 -2.28 -13.96 16.73
N PRO A 48 -3.01 -14.41 17.78
CA PRO A 48 -4.28 -15.10 17.59
C PRO A 48 -5.30 -14.19 16.89
N MET A 49 -5.59 -14.50 15.63
CA MET A 49 -6.53 -13.77 14.79
C MET A 49 -7.94 -14.36 14.89
N GLY A 50 -8.95 -13.55 14.58
CA GLY A 50 -10.32 -14.02 14.46
C GLY A 50 -10.50 -15.00 13.28
N PRO A 51 -11.66 -15.68 13.18
CA PRO A 51 -11.90 -16.68 12.15
C PRO A 51 -11.80 -16.12 10.72
N VAL A 52 -12.32 -14.92 10.48
CA VAL A 52 -12.30 -14.27 9.14
C VAL A 52 -10.87 -13.91 8.71
N GLN A 53 -10.09 -13.28 9.60
CA GLN A 53 -8.69 -12.95 9.34
C GLN A 53 -7.84 -14.20 9.11
N THR A 54 -8.09 -15.24 9.90
CA THR A 54 -7.40 -16.53 9.76
C THR A 54 -7.70 -17.14 8.39
N GLN A 55 -8.96 -17.12 7.95
CA GLN A 55 -9.34 -17.58 6.62
C GLN A 55 -8.67 -16.74 5.51
N PHE A 56 -8.67 -15.41 5.64
CA PHE A 56 -8.00 -14.53 4.69
C PHE A 56 -6.50 -14.86 4.54
N VAL A 57 -5.76 -14.96 5.65
CA VAL A 57 -4.32 -15.29 5.63
C VAL A 57 -4.08 -16.69 5.05
N ASN A 58 -4.95 -17.66 5.38
CA ASN A 58 -4.84 -19.00 4.81
C ASN A 58 -5.04 -19.02 3.29
N ASN A 59 -5.93 -18.19 2.76
CA ASN A 59 -6.16 -18.07 1.32
C ASN A 59 -4.96 -17.48 0.56
N LEU A 60 -4.05 -16.80 1.26
CA LEU A 60 -2.81 -16.27 0.67
C LEU A 60 -1.67 -17.31 0.62
N LYS A 61 -1.81 -18.47 1.28
CA LYS A 61 -0.75 -19.48 1.32
C LYS A 61 -0.47 -20.04 -0.08
N GLY A 62 0.82 -20.07 -0.44
CA GLY A 62 1.26 -20.54 -1.76
C GLY A 62 1.07 -19.53 -2.89
N LEU A 63 0.44 -18.38 -2.63
CA LEU A 63 0.39 -17.28 -3.58
C LEU A 63 1.70 -16.50 -3.54
N LYS A 64 2.13 -16.04 -4.72
CA LYS A 64 3.19 -15.04 -4.82
C LYS A 64 2.58 -13.68 -4.52
N LEU A 65 2.96 -13.08 -3.38
CA LEU A 65 2.60 -11.71 -3.07
C LEU A 65 3.34 -10.79 -4.04
N VAL A 66 2.60 -9.83 -4.62
CA VAL A 66 3.14 -8.77 -5.46
C VAL A 66 2.78 -7.44 -4.83
N ASP A 67 3.67 -6.46 -4.98
CA ASP A 67 3.40 -5.11 -4.49
C ASP A 67 2.22 -4.51 -5.25
N GLU A 68 1.34 -3.82 -4.53
CA GLU A 68 0.21 -3.12 -5.12
C GLU A 68 0.73 -1.92 -5.93
N ILE A 69 0.51 -1.93 -7.24
CA ILE A 69 1.05 -0.93 -8.18
C ILE A 69 0.69 0.52 -7.81
N THR A 70 -0.49 0.74 -7.23
CA THR A 70 -0.97 2.06 -6.79
C THR A 70 -0.32 2.55 -5.49
N LYS A 71 0.43 1.69 -4.79
CA LYS A 71 1.07 1.99 -3.49
C LYS A 71 2.59 1.98 -3.56
N LEU A 72 3.17 1.77 -4.74
CA LEU A 72 4.62 1.84 -4.93
C LEU A 72 5.14 3.27 -4.71
N PRO A 73 6.25 3.45 -3.96
CA PRO A 73 6.82 4.77 -3.73
C PRO A 73 7.95 5.12 -4.71
N GLY A 74 8.31 6.42 -4.73
CA GLY A 74 9.51 6.91 -5.43
C GLY A 74 9.40 6.80 -6.95
N GLU A 75 10.46 6.32 -7.60
CA GLU A 75 10.53 6.16 -9.06
C GLU A 75 9.51 5.15 -9.61
N ASN A 76 9.01 4.26 -8.76
CA ASN A 76 7.98 3.28 -9.11
C ASN A 76 6.55 3.80 -8.85
N ALA A 77 6.40 5.02 -8.32
CA ALA A 77 5.09 5.58 -8.05
C ALA A 77 4.37 5.92 -9.35
N LEU A 78 3.08 5.57 -9.42
CA LEU A 78 2.23 6.04 -10.50
C LEU A 78 2.08 7.56 -10.43
N PRO A 79 1.90 8.24 -11.59
CA PRO A 79 1.53 9.64 -11.61
C PRO A 79 0.30 9.92 -10.73
N THR A 80 0.33 11.05 -10.01
CA THR A 80 -0.83 11.56 -9.26
C THR A 80 -2.06 11.58 -10.16
N GLY A 81 -3.17 11.00 -9.69
CA GLY A 81 -4.43 10.87 -10.44
C GLY A 81 -4.64 9.51 -11.13
N MET A 82 -3.61 8.67 -11.29
CA MET A 82 -3.78 7.35 -11.91
C MET A 82 -4.62 6.40 -11.07
N GLU A 83 -4.53 6.45 -9.73
CA GLU A 83 -5.38 5.62 -8.87
C GLU A 83 -6.87 5.96 -9.06
N ASP A 84 -7.23 7.24 -9.05
CA ASP A 84 -8.62 7.68 -9.28
C ASP A 84 -9.12 7.28 -10.68
N PHE A 85 -8.28 7.44 -11.70
CA PHE A 85 -8.60 7.03 -13.07
C PHE A 85 -8.84 5.52 -13.18
N THR A 86 -7.93 4.70 -12.65
CA THR A 86 -8.05 3.23 -12.72
C THR A 86 -9.28 2.75 -11.96
N GLN A 87 -9.58 3.33 -10.79
CA GLN A 87 -10.81 3.03 -10.05
C GLN A 87 -12.07 3.34 -10.88
N LYS A 88 -12.11 4.48 -11.56
CA LYS A 88 -13.23 4.84 -12.45
C LYS A 88 -13.35 3.90 -13.65
N SER A 89 -12.24 3.56 -14.30
CA SER A 89 -12.23 2.64 -15.44
C SER A 89 -12.71 1.24 -15.03
N LEU A 90 -12.28 0.74 -13.86
CA LEU A 90 -12.78 -0.52 -13.31
C LEU A 90 -14.29 -0.47 -13.01
N GLN A 91 -14.81 0.64 -12.48
CA GLN A 91 -16.25 0.83 -12.29
C GLN A 91 -17.02 0.77 -13.62
N LEU A 92 -16.47 1.35 -14.70
CA LEU A 92 -17.08 1.29 -16.03
C LEU A 92 -17.09 -0.13 -16.60
N ILE A 93 -16.02 -0.89 -16.41
CA ILE A 93 -15.96 -2.31 -16.77
C ILE A 93 -17.03 -3.10 -16.00
N LEU A 94 -17.16 -2.88 -14.69
CA LEU A 94 -18.20 -3.50 -13.88
C LEU A 94 -19.62 -3.12 -14.31
N ALA A 95 -19.80 -1.91 -14.86
CA ALA A 95 -21.05 -1.45 -15.45
C ALA A 95 -21.32 -1.99 -16.86
N GLY A 96 -20.46 -2.88 -17.39
CA GLY A 96 -20.67 -3.58 -18.65
C GLY A 96 -19.96 -2.97 -19.86
N LYS A 97 -19.06 -2.00 -19.66
CA LYS A 97 -18.21 -1.54 -20.77
C LYS A 97 -17.22 -2.62 -21.22
N PRO A 98 -16.87 -2.68 -22.52
CA PRO A 98 -15.85 -3.59 -23.01
C PRO A 98 -14.51 -3.39 -22.31
N ILE A 99 -13.96 -4.46 -21.74
CA ILE A 99 -12.67 -4.44 -21.02
C ILE A 99 -11.57 -3.87 -21.89
N ALA A 100 -11.41 -4.37 -23.13
CA ALA A 100 -10.34 -3.94 -24.03
C ALA A 100 -10.37 -2.43 -24.27
N GLY A 101 -11.55 -1.88 -24.62
CA GLY A 101 -11.68 -0.46 -24.90
C GLY A 101 -11.43 0.45 -23.69
N GLU A 102 -11.65 -0.04 -22.46
CA GLU A 102 -11.29 0.71 -21.25
C GLU A 102 -9.79 0.59 -20.95
N LEU A 103 -9.19 -0.60 -21.06
CA LEU A 103 -7.76 -0.80 -20.83
C LEU A 103 -6.88 -0.07 -21.85
N ASP A 104 -7.33 0.05 -23.10
CA ASP A 104 -6.62 0.81 -24.14
C ASP A 104 -6.42 2.28 -23.74
N THR A 105 -7.28 2.83 -22.86
CA THR A 105 -7.16 4.23 -22.41
C THR A 105 -6.13 4.45 -21.30
N TRP A 106 -5.63 3.38 -20.68
CA TRP A 106 -4.76 3.49 -19.50
C TRP A 106 -3.37 4.04 -19.85
N ASP A 107 -2.80 3.62 -20.97
CA ASP A 107 -1.48 4.09 -21.42
C ASP A 107 -1.51 5.58 -21.78
N ASP A 108 -2.60 6.04 -22.39
CA ASP A 108 -2.76 7.44 -22.78
C ASP A 108 -2.95 8.34 -21.57
N GLU A 109 -3.75 7.92 -20.59
CA GLU A 109 -3.90 8.67 -19.34
C GLU A 109 -2.60 8.67 -18.52
N TYR A 110 -1.88 7.55 -18.48
CA TYR A 110 -0.56 7.50 -17.83
C TYR A 110 0.39 8.53 -18.42
N LYS A 111 0.54 8.57 -19.76
CA LYS A 111 1.43 9.54 -20.44
C LYS A 111 1.03 10.98 -20.13
N LYS A 112 -0.28 11.27 -20.16
CA LYS A 112 -0.82 12.59 -19.86
C LYS A 112 -0.52 13.03 -18.43
N LEU A 113 -0.77 12.16 -17.45
CA LEU A 113 -0.52 12.48 -16.04
C LEU A 113 0.97 12.51 -15.69
N ALA A 114 1.79 11.65 -16.31
CA ALA A 114 3.24 11.67 -16.15
C ALA A 114 3.83 13.01 -16.61
N ALA A 115 3.42 13.51 -17.78
CA ALA A 115 3.86 14.81 -18.31
C ALA A 115 3.44 15.98 -17.41
N ALA A 116 2.22 15.95 -16.87
CA ALA A 116 1.74 17.00 -15.96
C ALA A 116 2.45 17.04 -14.60
N ASN A 117 3.10 15.93 -14.22
CA ASN A 117 3.80 15.80 -12.94
C ASN A 117 5.29 16.13 -13.03
N THR A 118 5.87 16.23 -14.22
CA THR A 118 7.25 16.71 -14.43
C THR A 118 7.38 18.23 -14.43
N ASP A 119 6.26 18.96 -14.57
CA ASP A 119 6.21 20.43 -14.60
C ASP A 119 5.98 21.07 -13.20
N LYS A 120 6.14 20.30 -12.12
CA LYS A 120 5.99 20.73 -10.72
C LYS A 120 7.30 20.57 -9.96
#